data_AF-J9FHB8-F1
#
_entry.id   AF-J9FHB8-F1
#
_cell.length_a   1.000
_cell.length_b   1.000
_cell.length_c   1.000
_cell.angle_alpha   90.00
_cell.angle_beta   90.00
_cell.angle_gamma   90.00
#
_symmetry.space_group_name_H-M   'P 1'
#
loop_
_entity.id
_entity.type
_entity.pdbx_description
1 polymer ?
#
loop_
_entity_poly.entity_id
_entity_poly.type
_entity_poly.pdbx_seq_one_letter_code
_entity_poly.pdbx_strand_id
1 'polypeptide(L)'
;YPVSRAQRFNAAIRLLGVADDFYLDKLRILITEIGNVMGYVRLVRSGGVEASMQSLGFLPNLDDVPSFEPLAVNAKLSSETISAAKVLDNVFDVAKKNVNQSDNYLQILVEVFAPELCGNTKYEHLNFFYMILPPLTINYVDRMLSCKGKLGRRAKQNNTFTDDGFILGVAFILVLLNQHTYFSSLNWFQSVACECEEQIANASFGSKSSSTKNTLDPSAAIRLAKLDQYQKVRFRFLL
;
A
#
# COMPACT_ATOMS: atom_id res chain seq x y z
N TYR A 1 2.03 3.37 -22.12
CA TYR A 1 0.61 3.80 -22.21
C TYR A 1 0.60 5.32 -22.28
N PRO A 2 0.00 5.97 -23.30
CA PRO A 2 0.13 7.42 -23.47
C PRO A 2 -0.46 8.22 -22.30
N VAL A 3 0.29 9.17 -21.75
CA VAL A 3 -0.14 10.01 -20.60
C VAL A 3 -1.32 10.89 -20.99
N SER A 4 -1.28 11.49 -22.17
CA SER A 4 -2.39 12.28 -22.73
C SER A 4 -3.71 11.51 -22.77
N ARG A 5 -3.68 10.20 -23.03
CA ARG A 5 -4.88 9.33 -22.99
C ARG A 5 -5.45 9.25 -21.57
N ALA A 6 -4.60 8.98 -20.58
CA ALA A 6 -5.04 8.91 -19.18
C ALA A 6 -5.57 10.25 -18.66
N GLN A 7 -4.93 11.36 -19.04
CA GLN A 7 -5.37 12.72 -18.69
C GLN A 7 -6.75 13.04 -19.29
N ARG A 8 -6.93 12.78 -20.59
CA ARG A 8 -8.23 12.96 -21.27
C ARG A 8 -9.32 12.13 -20.61
N PHE A 9 -9.03 10.88 -20.26
CA PHE A 9 -9.98 10.02 -19.55
C PHE A 9 -10.35 10.60 -18.18
N ASN A 10 -9.37 10.97 -17.35
CA ASN A 10 -9.61 11.56 -16.02
C ASN A 10 -10.38 12.89 -16.10
N ALA A 11 -10.20 13.67 -17.17
CA ALA A 11 -10.99 14.89 -17.41
C ALA A 11 -12.42 14.56 -17.87
N ALA A 12 -12.59 13.66 -18.85
CA ALA A 12 -13.89 13.32 -19.42
C ALA A 12 -14.81 12.62 -18.41
N ILE A 13 -14.28 11.72 -17.59
CA ILE A 13 -15.08 10.99 -16.58
C ILE A 13 -15.64 11.91 -15.49
N ARG A 14 -15.05 13.10 -15.29
CA ARG A 14 -15.59 14.11 -14.37
C ARG A 14 -16.91 14.69 -14.88
N LEU A 15 -17.10 14.75 -16.20
CA LEU A 15 -18.31 15.29 -16.83
C LEU A 15 -19.52 14.34 -16.71
N LEU A 16 -19.29 13.08 -16.35
CA LEU A 16 -20.35 12.08 -16.18
C LEU A 16 -21.02 12.12 -14.79
N GLY A 17 -20.45 12.88 -13.84
CA GLY A 17 -20.99 13.01 -12.48
C GLY A 17 -21.96 14.19 -12.33
N VAL A 18 -22.94 14.07 -11.43
CA VAL A 18 -23.78 15.20 -11.03
C VAL A 18 -23.09 15.92 -9.87
N ALA A 19 -22.77 17.20 -10.08
CA ALA A 19 -22.27 18.27 -9.19
C ALA A 19 -21.18 17.96 -8.13
N ASP A 20 -21.14 16.79 -7.49
CA ASP A 20 -20.14 16.38 -6.49
C ASP A 20 -19.73 14.88 -6.57
N ASP A 21 -20.42 14.07 -7.40
CA ASP A 21 -20.21 12.63 -7.49
C ASP A 21 -19.30 12.21 -8.66
N PHE A 22 -17.99 12.44 -8.52
CA PHE A 22 -17.02 11.96 -9.51
C PHE A 22 -16.80 10.45 -9.37
N TYR A 23 -17.33 9.64 -10.29
CA TYR A 23 -17.20 8.17 -10.27
C TYR A 23 -15.77 7.67 -10.09
N LEU A 24 -14.78 8.33 -10.72
CA LEU A 24 -13.37 7.97 -10.58
C LEU A 24 -12.83 8.27 -9.17
N ASP A 25 -13.30 9.34 -8.51
CA ASP A 25 -12.93 9.66 -7.13
C ASP A 25 -13.62 8.70 -6.14
N LYS A 26 -14.87 8.29 -6.41
CA LYS A 26 -15.54 7.22 -5.65
C LYS A 26 -14.77 5.92 -5.71
N LEU A 27 -14.33 5.51 -6.91
CA LEU A 27 -13.50 4.32 -7.08
C LEU A 27 -12.16 4.45 -6.35
N ARG A 28 -11.50 5.62 -6.42
CA ARG A 28 -10.27 5.89 -5.65
C ARG A 28 -10.51 5.72 -4.15
N ILE A 29 -11.58 6.30 -3.61
CA ILE A 29 -11.93 6.20 -2.18
C ILE A 29 -12.18 4.74 -1.78
N LEU A 30 -12.94 3.99 -2.58
CA LEU A 30 -13.19 2.57 -2.34
C LEU A 30 -11.88 1.77 -2.30
N ILE A 31 -10.98 2.00 -3.25
CA ILE A 31 -9.66 1.34 -3.28
C ILE A 31 -8.83 1.73 -2.05
N THR A 32 -8.88 3.00 -1.63
CA THR A 32 -8.24 3.46 -0.39
C THR A 32 -8.79 2.72 0.84
N GLU A 33 -10.12 2.56 0.95
CA GLU A 33 -10.75 1.84 2.05
C GLU A 33 -10.33 0.37 2.09
N ILE A 34 -10.28 -0.30 0.93
CA ILE A 34 -9.76 -1.67 0.80
C ILE A 34 -8.33 -1.74 1.34
N GLY A 35 -7.45 -0.84 0.90
CA GLY A 35 -6.06 -0.85 1.37
C GLY A 35 -5.91 -0.47 2.84
N ASN A 36 -6.77 0.40 3.39
CA ASN A 36 -6.79 0.70 4.82
C ASN A 36 -7.15 -0.54 5.65
N VAL A 37 -8.09 -1.36 5.17
CA VAL A 37 -8.42 -2.65 5.80
C VAL A 37 -7.20 -3.59 5.76
N MET A 38 -6.51 -3.68 4.61
CA MET A 38 -5.27 -4.48 4.52
C MET A 38 -4.17 -3.97 5.45
N GLY A 39 -4.03 -2.66 5.57
CA GLY A 39 -3.12 -2.01 6.53
C GLY A 39 -3.48 -2.34 7.97
N TYR A 40 -4.77 -2.34 8.30
CA TYR A 40 -5.26 -2.74 9.62
C TYR A 40 -4.97 -4.22 9.92
N VAL A 41 -5.22 -5.12 8.98
CA VAL A 41 -4.88 -6.56 9.14
C VAL A 41 -3.38 -6.73 9.41
N ARG A 42 -2.52 -6.02 8.67
CA ARG A 42 -1.07 -6.02 8.93
C ARG A 42 -0.73 -5.47 10.30
N LEU A 43 -1.39 -4.39 10.73
CA LEU A 43 -1.17 -3.78 12.05
C LEU A 43 -1.56 -4.72 13.19
N VAL A 44 -2.73 -5.35 13.12
CA VAL A 44 -3.21 -6.31 14.12
C VAL A 44 -2.23 -7.49 14.23
N ARG A 45 -1.73 -7.98 13.09
CA ARG A 45 -0.71 -9.04 13.06
C ARG A 45 0.56 -8.60 13.77
N SER A 46 1.14 -7.47 13.38
CA SER A 46 2.37 -6.96 14.01
C SER A 46 2.18 -6.71 15.50
N GLY A 47 1.02 -6.20 15.92
CA GLY A 47 0.69 -6.02 17.34
C GLY A 47 0.57 -7.34 18.10
N GLY A 48 -0.01 -8.39 17.48
CA GLY A 48 -0.09 -9.73 18.06
C GLY A 48 1.28 -10.39 18.24
N VAL A 49 2.17 -10.24 17.24
CA VAL A 49 3.56 -10.71 17.32
C VAL A 49 4.31 -9.96 18.41
N GLU A 50 4.25 -8.62 18.43
CA GLU A 50 4.91 -7.79 19.45
C GLU A 50 4.47 -8.15 20.87
N ALA A 51 3.16 -8.29 21.11
CA ALA A 51 2.64 -8.71 22.42
C ALA A 51 3.14 -10.11 22.84
N SER A 52 3.27 -11.02 21.87
CA SER A 52 3.81 -12.36 22.10
C SER A 52 5.32 -12.31 22.40
N MET A 53 6.08 -11.46 21.70
CA MET A 53 7.51 -11.29 21.90
C MET A 53 7.82 -10.62 23.25
N GLN A 54 7.03 -9.65 23.69
CA GLN A 54 7.19 -9.04 25.02
C GLN A 54 7.03 -10.07 26.15
N SER A 55 6.08 -10.98 26.00
CA SER A 55 5.87 -12.08 26.96
C SER A 55 7.05 -13.07 26.99
N LEU A 56 7.89 -13.07 25.96
CA LEU A 56 9.08 -13.91 25.82
C LEU A 56 10.39 -13.14 26.01
N GLY A 57 10.33 -11.85 26.38
CA GLY A 57 11.51 -10.98 26.42
C GLY A 57 12.60 -11.40 27.42
N PHE A 58 12.29 -12.33 28.32
CA PHE A 58 13.27 -12.94 29.23
C PHE A 58 14.08 -14.07 28.59
N LEU A 59 13.68 -14.55 27.41
CA LEU A 59 14.42 -15.56 26.65
C LEU A 59 15.35 -14.88 25.64
N PRO A 60 16.67 -15.10 25.72
CA PRO A 60 17.62 -14.51 24.76
C PRO A 60 17.50 -15.12 23.36
N ASN A 61 17.05 -16.38 23.24
CA ASN A 61 16.83 -17.06 21.97
C ASN A 61 15.66 -18.05 22.07
N LEU A 62 14.62 -17.88 21.24
CA LEU A 62 13.44 -18.76 21.16
C LEU A 62 13.73 -20.11 20.49
N ASP A 63 14.81 -20.19 19.71
CA ASP A 63 15.19 -21.41 19.01
C ASP A 63 16.06 -22.36 19.83
N ASP A 64 16.66 -21.85 20.92
CA ASP A 64 17.61 -22.58 21.76
C ASP A 64 17.12 -22.70 23.21
N VAL A 65 15.81 -22.88 23.38
CA VAL A 65 15.20 -23.13 24.68
C VAL A 65 15.21 -24.63 24.96
N PRO A 66 15.91 -25.12 26.00
CA PRO A 66 15.87 -26.52 26.36
C PRO A 66 14.49 -26.90 26.92
N SER A 67 14.05 -28.13 26.69
CA SER A 67 12.83 -28.65 27.32
C SER A 67 13.08 -28.90 28.81
N PHE A 68 12.22 -28.35 29.66
CA PHE A 68 12.35 -28.35 31.12
C PHE A 68 11.81 -29.63 31.75
N GLU A 69 10.82 -30.31 31.14
CA GLU A 69 10.27 -31.57 31.67
C GLU A 69 11.35 -32.67 31.82
N PRO A 70 12.17 -32.99 30.78
CA PRO A 70 13.25 -33.97 30.90
C PRO A 70 14.31 -33.59 31.94
N LEU A 71 14.61 -32.28 32.06
CA LEU A 71 15.58 -31.78 33.03
C LEU A 71 15.08 -31.98 34.47
N ALA A 72 13.80 -31.69 34.73
CA ALA A 72 13.18 -31.88 36.04
C ALA A 72 13.12 -33.36 36.45
N VAL A 73 12.83 -34.25 35.48
CA VAL A 73 12.84 -35.71 35.68
C VAL A 73 14.26 -36.20 36.01
N ASN A 74 15.27 -35.79 35.23
CA ASN A 74 16.66 -36.19 35.46
C ASN A 74 17.21 -35.70 36.80
N ALA A 75 16.79 -34.50 37.23
CA ALA A 75 17.15 -33.94 38.54
C ALA A 75 16.37 -34.56 39.71
N LYS A 76 15.43 -35.49 39.47
CA LYS A 76 14.59 -36.16 40.47
C LYS A 76 13.79 -35.18 41.34
N LEU A 77 13.25 -34.14 40.71
CA LEU A 77 12.40 -33.14 41.39
C LEU A 77 11.01 -33.71 41.70
N SER A 78 10.21 -32.95 42.46
CA SER A 78 8.87 -33.39 42.86
C SER A 78 7.92 -33.48 41.65
N SER A 79 6.83 -34.23 41.82
CA SER A 79 5.82 -34.42 40.76
C SER A 79 5.17 -33.10 40.32
N GLU A 80 5.03 -32.16 41.27
CA GLU A 80 4.50 -30.82 41.04
C GLU A 80 5.47 -30.01 40.17
N THR A 81 6.77 -30.10 40.43
CA THR A 81 7.79 -29.42 39.62
C THR A 81 7.86 -29.97 38.21
N ILE A 82 7.77 -31.29 38.03
CA ILE A 82 7.73 -31.93 36.70
C ILE A 82 6.48 -31.47 35.93
N SER A 83 5.32 -31.41 36.60
CA SER A 83 4.08 -30.89 36.00
C SER A 83 4.20 -29.42 35.59
N ALA A 84 4.76 -28.57 36.45
CA ALA A 84 5.00 -27.16 36.13
C ALA A 84 5.97 -26.98 34.95
N ALA A 85 7.04 -27.78 34.89
CA ALA A 85 8.01 -27.77 33.79
C ALA A 85 7.35 -28.15 32.46
N LYS A 86 6.45 -29.15 32.47
CA LYS A 86 5.67 -29.53 31.29
C LYS A 86 4.72 -28.42 30.83
N VAL A 87 4.09 -27.70 31.75
CA VAL A 87 3.25 -26.54 31.40
C VAL A 87 4.11 -25.44 30.77
N LEU A 88 5.29 -25.18 31.30
CA LEU A 88 6.22 -24.19 30.77
C LEU A 88 6.68 -24.54 29.35
N ASP A 89 7.04 -25.81 29.09
CA ASP A 89 7.41 -26.29 27.75
C ASP A 89 6.27 -26.05 26.74
N ASN A 90 5.02 -26.37 27.12
CA ASN A 90 3.86 -26.10 26.27
C ASN A 90 3.67 -24.60 26.00
N VAL A 91 3.89 -23.74 26.99
CA VAL A 91 3.80 -22.28 26.82
C VAL A 91 4.85 -21.79 25.81
N PHE A 92 6.09 -22.28 25.89
CA PHE A 92 7.14 -21.94 24.93
C PHE A 92 6.83 -22.45 23.53
N ASP A 93 6.32 -23.67 23.39
CA ASP A 93 5.91 -24.22 22.09
C ASP A 93 4.79 -23.40 21.45
N VAL A 94 3.77 -23.01 22.23
CA VAL A 94 2.68 -22.16 21.73
C VAL A 94 3.20 -20.79 21.34
N ALA A 95 4.04 -20.18 22.18
CA ALA A 95 4.60 -18.86 21.91
C ALA A 95 5.50 -18.87 20.65
N LYS A 96 6.34 -19.90 20.49
CA LYS A 96 7.17 -20.11 19.30
C LYS A 96 6.32 -20.29 18.05
N LYS A 97 5.24 -21.08 18.12
CA LYS A 97 4.29 -21.23 17.02
C LYS A 97 3.61 -19.92 16.65
N ASN A 98 3.22 -19.09 17.63
CA ASN A 98 2.56 -17.81 17.38
C ASN A 98 3.50 -16.77 16.76
N VAL A 99 4.76 -16.71 17.22
CA VAL A 99 5.78 -15.81 16.63
C VAL A 99 6.17 -16.27 15.22
N ASN A 100 6.29 -17.58 15.01
CA ASN A 100 6.69 -18.16 13.72
C ASN A 100 5.51 -18.46 12.79
N GLN A 101 4.28 -18.10 13.16
CA GLN A 101 3.10 -18.36 12.35
C GLN A 101 3.23 -17.56 11.05
N SER A 102 3.50 -18.24 9.93
CA SER A 102 3.67 -17.63 8.62
C SER A 102 2.32 -17.06 8.12
N ASP A 103 2.05 -15.80 8.44
CA ASP A 103 1.63 -14.68 7.59
C ASP A 103 0.66 -14.88 6.42
N ASN A 104 -0.23 -15.86 6.47
CA ASN A 104 -1.16 -16.12 5.36
C ASN A 104 -2.47 -15.33 5.42
N TYR A 105 -2.68 -14.37 6.33
CA TYR A 105 -3.97 -13.65 6.43
C TYR A 105 -4.36 -12.95 5.12
N LEU A 106 -3.42 -12.26 4.49
CA LEU A 106 -3.65 -11.60 3.20
C LEU A 106 -3.83 -12.63 2.09
N GLN A 107 -3.10 -13.75 2.15
CA GLN A 107 -3.24 -14.85 1.21
C GLN A 107 -4.61 -15.52 1.29
N ILE A 108 -5.15 -15.73 2.51
CA ILE A 108 -6.50 -16.24 2.73
C ILE A 108 -7.53 -15.32 2.09
N LEU A 109 -7.38 -14.00 2.23
CA LEU A 109 -8.28 -13.05 1.56
C LEU A 109 -8.19 -13.17 0.04
N VAL A 110 -6.99 -13.34 -0.52
CA VAL A 110 -6.83 -13.59 -1.96
C VAL A 110 -7.50 -14.89 -2.37
N GLU A 111 -7.28 -15.99 -1.65
CA GLU A 111 -7.83 -17.31 -1.93
C GLU A 111 -9.37 -17.33 -1.86
N VAL A 112 -9.96 -16.57 -0.94
CA VAL A 112 -11.42 -16.47 -0.78
C VAL A 112 -12.05 -15.60 -1.88
N PHE A 113 -11.47 -14.45 -2.18
CA PHE A 113 -12.09 -13.49 -3.11
C PHE A 113 -11.74 -13.72 -4.58
N ALA A 114 -10.59 -14.33 -4.90
CA ALA A 114 -10.17 -14.53 -6.29
C ALA A 114 -11.16 -15.40 -7.09
N PRO A 115 -11.69 -16.54 -6.57
CA PRO A 115 -12.66 -17.35 -7.32
C PRO A 115 -14.00 -16.64 -7.58
N GLU A 116 -14.42 -15.76 -6.67
CA GLU A 116 -15.68 -15.02 -6.79
C GLU A 116 -15.60 -13.86 -7.79
N LEU A 117 -14.43 -13.21 -7.85
CA LEU A 117 -14.19 -12.02 -8.67
C LEU A 117 -13.57 -12.34 -10.03
N CYS A 118 -12.82 -13.43 -10.14
CA CYS A 118 -12.22 -13.90 -11.39
C CYS A 118 -13.10 -14.96 -12.07
N GLY A 119 -13.25 -14.89 -13.39
CA GLY A 119 -13.94 -15.93 -14.17
C GLY A 119 -15.48 -15.90 -14.10
N ASN A 120 -16.07 -15.02 -13.30
CA ASN A 120 -17.52 -14.80 -13.28
C ASN A 120 -17.94 -13.80 -14.37
N THR A 121 -18.93 -14.15 -15.20
CA THR A 121 -19.47 -13.28 -16.26
C THR A 121 -20.03 -11.97 -15.72
N LYS A 122 -20.49 -11.95 -14.46
CA LYS A 122 -20.96 -10.74 -13.78
C LYS A 122 -19.84 -9.70 -13.59
N TYR A 123 -18.60 -10.16 -13.42
CA TYR A 123 -17.44 -9.32 -13.08
C TYR A 123 -16.39 -9.27 -14.20
N GLU A 124 -16.78 -9.55 -15.44
CA GLU A 124 -15.87 -9.57 -16.59
C GLU A 124 -15.12 -8.25 -16.79
N HIS A 125 -15.73 -7.12 -16.42
CA HIS A 125 -15.10 -5.81 -16.42
C HIS A 125 -13.85 -5.73 -15.52
N LEU A 126 -13.74 -6.57 -14.49
CA LEU A 126 -12.56 -6.63 -13.62
C LEU A 126 -11.35 -7.21 -14.34
N ASN A 127 -11.50 -8.00 -15.40
CA ASN A 127 -10.38 -8.54 -16.20
C ASN A 127 -9.49 -7.45 -16.82
N PHE A 128 -10.02 -6.23 -16.94
CA PHE A 128 -9.32 -5.07 -17.49
C PHE A 128 -9.05 -3.99 -16.43
N PHE A 129 -9.13 -4.29 -15.14
CA PHE A 129 -8.90 -3.33 -14.07
C PHE A 129 -7.55 -2.60 -14.20
N TYR A 130 -6.49 -3.28 -14.64
CA TYR A 130 -5.18 -2.65 -14.90
C TYR A 130 -5.23 -1.46 -15.88
N MET A 131 -6.23 -1.39 -16.78
CA MET A 131 -6.39 -0.31 -17.75
C MET A 131 -6.95 0.98 -17.13
N ILE A 132 -7.68 0.90 -16.02
CA ILE A 132 -8.20 2.07 -15.30
C ILE A 132 -7.15 2.66 -14.33
N LEU A 133 -6.08 1.93 -14.03
CA LEU A 133 -5.04 2.39 -13.12
C LEU A 133 -4.30 3.66 -13.57
N PRO A 134 -3.90 3.83 -14.85
CA PRO A 134 -3.30 5.08 -15.31
C PRO A 134 -4.15 6.33 -14.98
N PRO A 135 -5.44 6.44 -15.38
CA PRO A 135 -6.25 7.59 -15.00
C PRO A 135 -6.52 7.68 -13.48
N LEU A 136 -6.68 6.56 -12.76
CA LEU A 136 -6.81 6.55 -11.30
C LEU A 136 -5.57 7.13 -10.58
N THR A 137 -4.37 6.78 -11.03
CA THR A 137 -3.13 7.31 -10.44
C THR A 137 -2.99 8.81 -10.68
N ILE A 138 -3.40 9.33 -11.84
CA ILE A 138 -3.49 10.78 -12.07
C ILE A 138 -4.47 11.42 -11.08
N ASN A 139 -5.67 10.84 -10.97
CA ASN A 139 -6.69 11.33 -10.05
C ASN A 139 -6.17 11.38 -8.60
N TYR A 140 -5.52 10.31 -8.17
CA TYR A 140 -4.88 10.20 -6.86
C TYR A 140 -3.81 11.26 -6.63
N VAL A 141 -2.85 11.42 -7.56
CA VAL A 141 -1.77 12.41 -7.42
C VAL A 141 -2.32 13.84 -7.40
N ASP A 142 -3.30 14.17 -8.25
CA ASP A 142 -3.94 15.49 -8.27
C ASP A 142 -4.67 15.79 -6.94
N ARG A 143 -5.37 14.80 -6.37
CA ARG A 143 -6.05 14.95 -5.07
C ARG A 143 -5.05 15.09 -3.93
N MET A 144 -4.01 14.26 -3.89
CA MET A 144 -2.96 14.33 -2.89
C MET A 144 -2.24 15.69 -2.90
N LEU A 145 -1.89 16.22 -4.07
CA LEU A 145 -1.28 17.55 -4.19
C LEU A 145 -2.23 18.67 -3.77
N SER A 146 -3.51 18.57 -4.13
CA SER A 146 -4.53 19.53 -3.71
C SER A 146 -4.70 19.56 -2.18
N CYS A 147 -4.63 18.40 -1.53
CA CYS A 147 -4.67 18.30 -0.06
C CYS A 147 -3.42 18.88 0.59
N LYS A 148 -2.21 18.56 0.08
CA LYS A 148 -0.93 19.13 0.56
C LYS A 148 -0.89 20.66 0.44
N GLY A 149 -1.40 21.21 -0.68
CA GLY A 149 -1.47 22.67 -0.89
C GLY A 149 -2.43 23.39 0.07
N LYS A 150 -3.48 22.72 0.55
CA LYS A 150 -4.43 23.27 1.54
C LYS A 150 -3.90 23.19 2.97
N LEU A 151 -3.12 22.16 3.30
CA LEU A 151 -2.50 21.98 4.62
C LEU A 151 -1.59 23.15 5.01
N GLY A 152 -0.81 23.69 4.05
CA GLY A 152 0.06 24.84 4.28
C GLY A 152 -0.67 26.16 4.58
N ARG A 153 -1.99 26.25 4.32
CA ARG A 153 -2.80 27.45 4.56
C ARG A 153 -3.83 27.31 5.69
N ARG A 154 -4.27 26.09 6.02
CA ARG A 154 -5.26 25.81 7.08
C ARG A 154 -5.00 24.46 7.73
N ALA A 155 -3.98 24.38 8.59
CA ALA A 155 -3.57 23.16 9.29
C ALA A 155 -4.56 22.64 10.37
N LYS A 156 -5.86 22.99 10.31
CA LYS A 156 -6.83 22.70 11.39
C LYS A 156 -8.00 21.78 11.02
N GLN A 157 -8.16 21.34 9.78
CA GLN A 157 -9.22 20.40 9.42
C GLN A 157 -8.72 19.33 8.45
N ASN A 158 -8.81 18.07 8.91
CA ASN A 158 -8.58 16.80 8.21
C ASN A 158 -7.12 16.43 7.95
N ASN A 159 -6.46 15.91 8.98
CA ASN A 159 -5.12 15.30 8.96
C ASN A 159 -5.09 13.91 8.28
N THR A 160 -5.67 13.75 7.09
CA THR A 160 -5.46 12.52 6.28
C THR A 160 -4.18 12.71 5.47
N PHE A 161 -3.03 12.61 6.14
CA PHE A 161 -1.73 12.95 5.55
C PHE A 161 -0.99 11.75 4.92
N THR A 162 -1.43 10.52 5.17
CA THR A 162 -0.83 9.29 4.61
C THR A 162 -1.90 8.41 3.96
N ASP A 163 -2.15 8.61 2.67
CA ASP A 163 -3.04 7.75 1.86
C ASP A 163 -2.24 6.53 1.33
N ASP A 164 -1.58 5.81 2.24
CA ASP A 164 -0.93 4.53 1.94
C ASP A 164 -1.97 3.47 1.53
N GLY A 165 -3.22 3.65 1.99
CA GLY A 165 -4.37 2.81 1.65
C GLY A 165 -4.61 2.72 0.15
N PHE A 166 -4.55 3.83 -0.61
CA PHE A 166 -4.74 3.74 -2.07
C PHE A 166 -3.73 2.80 -2.73
N ILE A 167 -2.45 2.95 -2.41
CA ILE A 167 -1.37 2.17 -3.04
C ILE A 167 -1.48 0.70 -2.64
N LEU A 168 -1.69 0.43 -1.35
CA LEU A 168 -1.86 -0.93 -0.82
C LEU A 168 -3.11 -1.61 -1.39
N GLY A 169 -4.21 -0.86 -1.57
CA GLY A 169 -5.44 -1.34 -2.17
C GLY A 169 -5.28 -1.71 -3.64
N VAL A 170 -4.61 -0.87 -4.45
CA VAL A 170 -4.32 -1.22 -5.85
C VAL A 170 -3.40 -2.45 -5.92
N ALA A 171 -2.36 -2.51 -5.10
CA ALA A 171 -1.45 -3.66 -5.08
C ALA A 171 -2.20 -4.95 -4.75
N PHE A 172 -3.08 -4.92 -3.73
CA PHE A 172 -3.93 -6.05 -3.38
C PHE A 172 -4.85 -6.47 -4.53
N ILE A 173 -5.55 -5.53 -5.18
CA ILE A 173 -6.46 -5.84 -6.29
C ILE A 173 -5.69 -6.40 -7.50
N LEU A 174 -4.49 -5.88 -7.80
CA LEU A 174 -3.65 -6.41 -8.88
C LEU A 174 -3.20 -7.85 -8.63
N VAL A 175 -2.88 -8.19 -7.37
CA VAL A 175 -2.56 -9.56 -6.96
C VAL A 175 -3.81 -10.45 -7.03
N LEU A 176 -4.93 -9.98 -6.48
CA LEU A 176 -6.20 -10.68 -6.44
C LEU A 176 -6.71 -11.07 -7.83
N LEU A 177 -6.59 -10.16 -8.80
CA LEU A 177 -7.04 -10.35 -10.18
C LEU A 177 -5.95 -10.92 -11.09
N ASN A 178 -4.75 -11.20 -10.56
CA ASN A 178 -3.58 -11.65 -11.33
C ASN A 178 -3.23 -10.75 -12.54
N GLN A 179 -3.27 -9.43 -12.32
CA GLN A 179 -3.08 -8.42 -13.38
C GLN A 179 -1.77 -7.64 -13.31
N HIS A 180 -0.88 -8.03 -12.39
CA HIS A 180 0.39 -7.34 -12.19
C HIS A 180 1.23 -7.25 -13.47
N THR A 181 1.37 -8.36 -14.19
CA THR A 181 2.14 -8.42 -15.46
C THR A 181 1.55 -7.52 -16.53
N TYR A 182 0.23 -7.53 -16.71
CA TYR A 182 -0.48 -6.67 -17.65
C TYR A 182 -0.28 -5.18 -17.31
N PHE A 183 -0.39 -4.83 -16.02
CA PHE A 183 -0.13 -3.46 -15.57
C PHE A 183 1.33 -3.04 -15.80
N SER A 184 2.30 -3.89 -15.47
CA SER A 184 3.72 -3.62 -15.73
C SER A 184 3.99 -3.38 -17.22
N SER A 185 3.36 -4.15 -18.11
CA SER A 185 3.54 -4.01 -19.56
C SER A 185 3.08 -2.65 -20.11
N LEU A 186 2.21 -1.93 -19.39
CA LEU A 186 1.81 -0.57 -19.77
C LEU A 186 2.97 0.42 -19.73
N ASN A 187 4.04 0.13 -18.98
CA ASN A 187 5.16 1.04 -18.72
C ASN A 187 4.66 2.44 -18.30
N TRP A 188 3.60 2.46 -17.49
CA TRP A 188 2.87 3.68 -17.14
C TRP A 188 3.77 4.72 -16.48
N PHE A 189 4.48 4.32 -15.42
CA PHE A 189 5.34 5.23 -14.68
C PHE A 189 6.54 5.74 -15.50
N GLN A 190 7.04 4.94 -16.44
CA GLN A 190 8.06 5.40 -17.39
C GLN A 190 7.47 6.43 -18.36
N SER A 191 6.26 6.19 -18.86
CA SER A 191 5.55 7.13 -19.74
C SER A 191 5.34 8.48 -19.04
N VAL A 192 4.96 8.47 -17.76
CA VAL A 192 4.78 9.68 -16.94
C VAL A 192 6.11 10.41 -16.69
N ALA A 193 7.17 9.66 -16.36
CA ALA A 193 8.50 10.25 -16.13
C ALA A 193 9.01 10.98 -17.39
N CYS A 194 8.98 10.30 -18.53
CA CYS A 194 9.40 10.85 -19.81
C CYS A 194 8.62 12.13 -20.18
N GLU A 195 7.29 12.12 -20.05
CA GLU A 195 6.47 13.29 -20.37
C GLU A 195 6.70 14.47 -19.39
N CYS A 196 6.93 14.19 -18.10
CA CYS A 196 7.31 15.24 -17.16
C CYS A 196 8.67 15.85 -17.50
N GLU A 197 9.67 15.04 -17.85
CA GLU A 197 11.01 15.49 -18.24
C GLU A 197 10.97 16.36 -19.50
N GLU A 198 10.24 15.93 -20.53
CA GLU A 198 10.04 16.71 -21.76
C GLU A 198 9.38 18.07 -21.48
N GLN A 199 8.34 18.09 -20.63
CA GLN A 199 7.66 19.34 -20.29
C GLN A 199 8.55 20.28 -19.46
N ILE A 200 9.39 19.76 -18.57
CA ILE A 200 10.39 20.56 -17.82
C ILE A 200 11.42 21.14 -18.77
N ALA A 201 11.96 20.32 -19.69
CA ALA A 201 12.90 20.77 -20.71
C ALA A 201 12.29 21.90 -21.55
N ASN A 202 11.09 21.71 -22.09
CA ASN A 202 10.40 22.70 -22.92
C ASN A 202 10.13 24.02 -22.18
N ALA A 203 9.81 23.99 -20.88
CA ALA A 203 9.63 25.20 -20.08
C ALA A 203 10.96 25.93 -19.80
N SER A 204 12.07 25.21 -19.69
CA SER A 204 13.41 25.82 -19.54
C SER A 204 13.88 26.51 -20.83
N PHE A 205 13.49 26.01 -22.00
CA PHE A 205 13.79 26.64 -23.29
C PHE A 205 12.96 27.91 -23.53
N GLY A 206 11.69 27.96 -23.09
CA GLY A 206 10.82 29.13 -23.24
C GLY A 206 11.18 30.33 -22.34
N SER A 207 11.96 30.12 -21.27
CA SER A 207 12.33 31.18 -20.30
C SER A 207 13.58 31.99 -20.68
N LYS A 208 14.26 31.63 -21.78
CA LYS A 208 15.50 32.32 -22.22
C LYS A 208 15.28 33.73 -22.79
N SER A 209 14.05 34.25 -22.87
CA SER A 209 13.78 35.61 -23.39
C SER A 209 13.46 36.67 -22.32
N SER A 210 13.48 36.35 -21.03
CA SER A 210 13.23 37.38 -19.99
C SER A 210 14.14 37.18 -18.78
N SER A 211 15.23 37.93 -18.76
CA SER A 211 16.04 38.17 -17.58
C SER A 211 15.20 38.81 -16.47
N THR A 212 14.89 38.08 -15.39
CA THR A 212 14.87 38.53 -13.98
C THR A 212 14.38 37.41 -13.02
N LYS A 213 15.19 37.14 -11.99
CA LYS A 213 14.92 36.37 -10.74
C LYS A 213 14.84 34.83 -10.77
N ASN A 214 15.79 34.23 -10.05
CA ASN A 214 15.91 32.81 -9.65
C ASN A 214 14.78 32.35 -8.70
N THR A 215 13.55 32.36 -9.18
CA THR A 215 12.44 31.63 -8.56
C THR A 215 11.86 30.72 -9.63
N LEU A 216 11.91 29.40 -9.39
CA LEU A 216 11.29 28.40 -10.28
C LEU A 216 9.86 28.87 -10.60
N ASP A 217 9.55 28.95 -11.90
CA ASP A 217 8.20 29.23 -12.39
C ASP A 217 7.19 28.35 -11.61
N PRO A 218 6.14 28.92 -10.98
CA PRO A 218 5.13 28.17 -10.24
C PRO A 218 4.59 26.96 -11.01
N SER A 219 4.50 27.05 -12.35
CA SER A 219 4.12 25.92 -13.21
C SER A 219 5.15 24.79 -13.23
N ALA A 220 6.45 25.11 -13.25
CA ALA A 220 7.54 24.13 -13.18
C ALA A 220 7.63 23.47 -11.79
N ALA A 221 7.41 24.23 -10.72
CA ALA A 221 7.41 23.71 -9.35
C ALA A 221 6.29 22.67 -9.12
N ILE A 222 5.07 22.93 -9.61
CA ILE A 222 3.94 21.97 -9.53
C ILE A 222 4.25 20.70 -10.32
N ARG A 223 4.91 20.81 -11.48
CA ARG A 223 5.28 19.66 -12.32
C ARG A 223 6.35 18.78 -11.67
N LEU A 224 7.38 19.38 -11.09
CA LEU A 224 8.39 18.66 -10.31
C LEU A 224 7.75 17.96 -9.10
N ALA A 225 6.82 18.63 -8.41
CA ALA A 225 6.07 18.02 -7.31
C ALA A 225 5.23 16.82 -7.80
N LYS A 226 4.57 16.91 -8.96
CA LYS A 226 3.86 15.77 -9.57
C LYS A 226 4.80 14.60 -9.85
N LEU A 227 5.95 14.86 -10.47
CA LEU A 227 6.94 13.83 -10.79
C LEU A 227 7.45 13.11 -9.53
N ASP A 228 7.80 13.85 -8.48
CA ASP A 228 8.20 13.28 -7.18
C ASP A 228 7.09 12.39 -6.59
N GLN A 229 5.83 12.81 -6.69
CA GLN A 229 4.72 11.97 -6.23
C GLN A 229 4.55 10.70 -7.07
N TYR A 230 4.67 10.77 -8.41
CA TYR A 230 4.60 9.58 -9.26
C TYR A 230 5.76 8.61 -9.00
N GLN A 231 6.96 9.13 -8.74
CA GLN A 231 8.11 8.31 -8.38
C GLN A 231 7.90 7.61 -7.02
N LYS A 232 7.38 8.32 -6.02
CA LYS A 232 7.01 7.73 -4.71
C LYS A 232 5.94 6.66 -4.85
N VAL A 233 4.92 6.91 -5.68
CA VAL A 233 3.87 5.93 -5.97
C VAL A 233 4.47 4.70 -6.67
N ARG A 234 5.29 4.89 -7.71
CA ARG A 234 5.99 3.79 -8.41
C ARG A 234 6.82 2.94 -7.45
N PHE A 235 7.64 3.58 -6.60
CA PHE A 235 8.52 2.87 -5.67
C PHE A 235 7.71 1.99 -4.71
N ARG A 236 6.58 2.50 -4.21
CA ARG A 236 5.68 1.76 -3.32
C ARG A 236 4.83 0.70 -4.02
N PHE A 237 4.71 0.73 -5.35
CA PHE A 237 4.09 -0.34 -6.14
C PHE A 237 5.03 -1.50 -6.45
N LEU A 238 6.35 -1.28 -6.36
CA LEU A 238 7.39 -2.26 -6.69
C LEU A 238 7.98 -2.96 -5.44
N LEU A 239 7.55 -2.57 -4.25
CA LEU A 239 7.85 -3.20 -2.95
C LEU A 239 6.63 -4.01 -2.48
#